data_AF-A0A7V6TGK3-F1
#
_entry.id   AF-A0A7V6TGK3-F1
#
_cell.length_a   1.000
_cell.length_b   1.000
_cell.length_c   1.000
_cell.angle_alpha   90.00
_cell.angle_beta   90.00
_cell.angle_gamma   90.00
#
_symmetry.space_group_name_H-M   'P 1'
#
loop_
_entity.id
_entity.type
_entity.pdbx_description
1 polymer ?
#
loop_
_entity_poly.entity_id
_entity_poly.type
_entity_poly.pdbx_seq_one_letter_code
_entity_poly.pdbx_strand_id
1 'polypeptide(L)'
;MSSENIKMPGLNDLQVSHTLMLREYLTKYPRENCDYTIVNLLVWGLIYENKFLLYKERLIIFNTRHNYIFFPIGEELSPIELSELVSHFKEYYPKAEMILIPKEYLDEHPDFGDFFEIREDRDWADYIYSNENMVTL
;
A
#
# COMPACT_ATOMS: atom_id res chain seq x y z
N MET A 1 -31.33 11.07 -3.20
CA MET A 1 -30.84 11.42 -1.86
C MET A 1 -29.39 11.79 -2.02
N SER A 2 -29.04 13.05 -1.75
CA SER A 2 -27.66 13.53 -1.86
C SER A 2 -26.80 12.77 -0.86
N SER A 3 -25.96 11.86 -1.36
CA SER A 3 -24.92 11.22 -0.55
C SER A 3 -24.00 12.33 -0.07
N GLU A 4 -24.13 12.73 1.20
CA GLU A 4 -23.08 13.48 1.86
C GLU A 4 -21.79 12.69 1.67
N ASN A 5 -20.76 13.32 1.10
CA ASN A 5 -19.45 12.71 0.90
C ASN A 5 -18.88 12.40 2.29
N ILE A 6 -19.09 11.18 2.77
CA ILE A 6 -18.49 10.69 4.01
C ILE A 6 -16.97 10.68 3.78
N LYS A 7 -16.27 11.61 4.42
CA LYS A 7 -14.81 11.69 4.36
C LYS A 7 -14.22 10.71 5.37
N MET A 8 -13.29 9.87 4.92
CA MET A 8 -12.54 8.99 5.80
C MET A 8 -11.67 9.83 6.77
N PRO A 9 -11.84 9.68 8.09
CA PRO A 9 -11.04 10.41 9.07
C PRO A 9 -9.55 10.09 8.93
N GLY A 10 -8.70 11.12 9.00
CA GLY A 10 -7.24 10.95 8.97
C GLY A 10 -6.63 10.64 7.61
N LEU A 11 -7.44 10.56 6.54
CA LEU A 11 -6.95 10.40 5.17
C LEU A 11 -6.53 11.75 4.58
N ASN A 12 -5.22 11.92 4.37
CA ASN A 12 -4.59 13.17 3.94
C ASN A 12 -4.06 13.07 2.50
N ASP A 13 -4.02 14.20 1.80
CA ASP A 13 -3.39 14.28 0.48
C ASP A 13 -1.89 14.03 0.58
N LEU A 14 -1.36 13.18 -0.31
CA LEU A 14 0.07 13.01 -0.43
C LEU A 14 0.67 14.20 -1.21
N GLN A 15 1.79 14.74 -0.73
CA GLN A 15 2.38 15.98 -1.24
C GLN A 15 3.90 15.89 -1.13
N VAL A 16 4.60 16.73 -1.90
CA VAL A 16 6.07 16.77 -1.92
C VAL A 16 6.65 17.09 -0.54
N SER A 17 5.95 17.88 0.28
CA SER A 17 6.34 18.18 1.68
C SER A 17 6.45 16.93 2.56
N HIS A 18 5.78 15.84 2.20
CA HIS A 18 5.81 14.56 2.92
C HIS A 18 7.04 13.69 2.59
N THR A 19 7.92 14.13 1.69
CA THR A 19 9.12 13.38 1.26
C THR A 19 9.99 12.90 2.44
N LEU A 20 10.17 13.72 3.47
CA LEU A 20 10.99 13.35 4.63
C LEU A 20 10.35 12.22 5.45
N MET A 21 9.03 12.27 5.65
CA MET A 21 8.27 11.23 6.32
C MET A 21 8.32 9.92 5.52
N LEU A 22 8.06 9.98 4.21
CA LEU A 22 8.15 8.82 3.33
C LEU A 22 9.53 8.16 3.40
N ARG A 23 10.60 8.98 3.35
CA ARG A 23 11.97 8.50 3.47
C ARG A 23 12.21 7.81 4.80
N GLU A 24 11.73 8.36 5.91
CA GLU A 24 11.88 7.76 7.23
C GLU A 24 11.23 6.38 7.30
N TYR A 25 9.96 6.26 6.91
CA TYR A 25 9.24 4.97 6.90
C TYR A 25 9.89 3.96 5.97
N LEU A 26 10.21 4.34 4.73
CA LEU A 26 10.75 3.42 3.72
C LEU A 26 12.22 3.04 3.97
N THR A 27 12.96 3.86 4.72
CA THR A 27 14.30 3.48 5.18
C THR A 27 14.22 2.46 6.31
N LYS A 28 13.25 2.64 7.23
CA LYS A 28 13.06 1.74 8.37
C LYS A 28 12.41 0.42 7.98
N TYR A 29 11.45 0.46 7.05
CA TYR A 29 10.68 -0.68 6.57
C TYR A 29 10.77 -0.72 5.04
N PRO A 30 11.87 -1.24 4.47
CA PRO A 30 12.07 -1.27 3.03
C PRO A 30 11.02 -2.13 2.33
N ARG A 31 10.67 -1.74 1.11
CA ARG A 31 9.74 -2.46 0.23
C ARG A 31 10.41 -2.66 -1.13
N GLU A 32 10.26 -3.86 -1.69
CA GLU A 32 10.86 -4.21 -2.97
C GLU A 32 10.05 -3.70 -4.16
N ASN A 33 8.72 -3.59 -4.01
CA ASN A 33 7.86 -3.15 -5.12
C ASN A 33 8.18 -1.72 -5.54
N CYS A 34 8.27 -1.48 -6.84
CA CYS A 34 8.68 -0.20 -7.40
C CYS A 34 7.69 0.94 -7.05
N ASP A 35 6.42 0.61 -6.82
CA ASP A 35 5.39 1.55 -6.40
C ASP A 35 5.73 2.28 -5.09
N TYR A 36 6.50 1.66 -4.20
CA TYR A 36 6.92 2.28 -2.94
C TYR A 36 8.08 3.26 -3.07
N THR A 37 8.68 3.43 -4.25
CA THR A 37 9.68 4.48 -4.42
C THR A 37 9.02 5.85 -4.19
N ILE A 38 9.69 6.74 -3.46
CA ILE A 38 9.16 8.08 -3.14
C ILE A 38 8.74 8.83 -4.42
N VAL A 39 9.53 8.67 -5.48
CA VAL A 39 9.23 9.27 -6.78
C VAL A 39 7.93 8.72 -7.35
N ASN A 40 7.72 7.40 -7.36
CA ASN A 40 6.47 6.82 -7.86
C ASN A 40 5.27 7.23 -7.01
N LEU A 41 5.39 7.15 -5.68
CA LEU A 41 4.33 7.57 -4.76
C LEU A 41 3.85 9.00 -5.01
N LEU A 42 4.79 9.93 -5.25
CA LEU A 42 4.49 11.35 -5.48
C LEU A 42 4.06 11.66 -6.91
N VAL A 43 4.82 11.22 -7.92
CA VAL A 43 4.57 11.59 -9.32
C VAL A 43 3.32 10.91 -9.84
N TRP A 44 3.19 9.60 -9.64
CA TRP A 44 1.96 8.88 -10.00
C TRP A 44 0.82 9.24 -9.04
N GLY A 45 1.12 9.68 -7.82
CA GLY A 45 0.15 10.23 -6.88
C GLY A 45 -0.62 11.43 -7.43
N LEU A 46 -0.05 12.21 -8.36
CA LEU A 46 -0.76 13.30 -9.03
C LEU A 46 -1.84 12.79 -10.01
N ILE A 47 -1.66 11.59 -10.58
CA ILE A 47 -2.58 10.99 -11.57
C ILE A 47 -3.61 10.11 -10.88
N TYR A 48 -3.17 9.35 -9.88
CA TYR A 48 -3.95 8.38 -9.13
C TYR A 48 -4.58 8.93 -7.86
N GLU A 49 -4.29 10.19 -7.53
CA GLU A 49 -4.77 10.87 -6.32
C GLU A 49 -4.38 10.10 -5.06
N ASN A 50 -3.09 9.72 -4.96
CA ASN A 50 -2.60 9.01 -3.79
C ASN A 50 -2.76 9.87 -2.54
N LYS A 51 -3.33 9.25 -1.51
CA LYS A 51 -3.50 9.77 -0.16
C LYS A 51 -2.73 8.89 0.81
N PHE A 52 -2.61 9.35 2.04
CA PHE A 52 -2.03 8.55 3.11
C PHE A 52 -2.77 8.74 4.42
N LEU A 53 -2.66 7.75 5.30
CA LEU A 53 -3.03 7.87 6.70
C LEU A 53 -2.09 7.05 7.58
N LEU A 54 -2.12 7.34 8.89
CA LEU A 54 -1.44 6.53 9.89
C LEU A 54 -2.45 5.61 10.57
N TYR A 55 -2.22 4.30 10.50
CA TYR A 55 -3.05 3.28 11.14
C TYR A 55 -2.18 2.46 12.10
N LYS A 56 -2.45 2.53 13.40
CA LYS A 56 -1.63 1.86 14.44
C LYS A 56 -0.12 2.08 14.20
N GLU A 57 0.29 3.33 13.96
CA GLU A 57 1.68 3.73 13.65
C GLU A 57 2.28 3.21 12.34
N ARG A 58 1.48 2.56 11.48
CA ARG A 58 1.89 2.21 10.11
C ARG A 58 1.44 3.28 9.13
N LEU A 59 2.30 3.58 8.17
CA LEU A 59 1.98 4.42 7.03
C LEU A 59 1.21 3.59 6.00
N ILE A 60 0.00 4.01 5.68
CA ILE A 60 -0.82 3.42 4.63
C ILE A 60 -0.90 4.40 3.48
N ILE A 61 -0.58 3.94 2.27
CA ILE A 61 -0.83 4.68 1.02
C ILE A 61 -2.15 4.17 0.45
N PHE A 62 -2.98 5.09 -0.02
CA PHE A 62 -4.27 4.78 -0.62
C PHE A 62 -4.43 5.51 -1.95
N ASN A 63 -4.65 4.75 -3.01
CA ASN A 63 -4.95 5.25 -4.35
C ASN A 63 -6.47 5.44 -4.48
N THR A 64 -6.96 6.68 -4.45
CA THR A 64 -8.42 6.92 -4.48
C THR A 64 -9.02 6.71 -5.86
N ARG A 65 -8.24 6.77 -6.94
CA ARG A 65 -8.74 6.58 -8.30
C ARG A 65 -9.18 5.13 -8.54
N HIS A 66 -8.43 4.18 -8.00
CA HIS A 66 -8.69 2.74 -8.16
C HIS A 66 -9.17 2.04 -6.88
N ASN A 67 -9.18 2.75 -5.75
CA ASN A 67 -9.48 2.22 -4.41
C ASN A 67 -8.47 1.16 -3.96
N TYR A 68 -7.19 1.35 -4.27
CA TYR A 68 -6.15 0.43 -3.83
C TYR A 68 -5.53 0.88 -2.52
N ILE A 69 -5.58 -0.01 -1.53
CA ILE A 69 -4.85 0.10 -0.27
C ILE A 69 -3.52 -0.58 -0.50
N PHE A 70 -2.43 0.17 -0.45
CA PHE A 70 -1.11 -0.42 -0.54
C PHE A 70 -0.84 -1.16 0.78
N PHE A 71 -0.14 -2.29 0.72
CA PHE A 71 0.26 -3.03 1.91
C PHE A 71 0.94 -2.08 2.94
N PRO A 72 0.60 -2.16 4.24
CA PRO A 72 1.08 -1.23 5.25
C PRO A 72 2.61 -1.10 5.30
N ILE A 73 3.13 0.11 5.51
CA ILE A 73 4.57 0.35 5.76
C ILE A 73 4.75 0.57 7.26
N GLY A 74 5.37 -0.38 7.94
CA GLY A 74 5.52 -0.38 9.39
C GLY A 74 5.77 -1.78 9.94
N GLU A 75 5.64 -1.91 11.26
CA GLU A 75 5.56 -3.21 11.91
C GLU A 75 4.45 -4.05 11.29
N GLU A 76 4.65 -5.35 11.22
CA GLU A 76 3.71 -6.25 10.54
C GLU A 76 2.35 -6.27 11.25
N LEU A 77 1.27 -6.40 10.46
CA LEU A 77 -0.08 -6.65 10.97
C LEU A 77 -0.44 -8.12 10.71
N SER A 78 -1.17 -8.73 11.62
CA SER A 78 -1.73 -10.07 11.39
C SER A 78 -2.81 -10.04 10.28
N PRO A 79 -3.13 -11.19 9.65
CA PRO A 79 -4.15 -11.25 8.61
C PRO A 79 -5.52 -10.70 9.05
N ILE A 80 -5.92 -10.98 10.30
CA ILE A 80 -7.15 -10.43 10.89
C ILE A 80 -7.09 -8.90 10.97
N GLU A 81 -5.98 -8.31 11.41
CA GLU A 81 -5.83 -6.86 11.49
C GLU A 81 -5.79 -6.18 10.11
N LEU A 82 -5.23 -6.85 9.09
CA LEU A 82 -5.33 -6.40 7.71
C LEU A 82 -6.79 -6.43 7.22
N SER A 83 -7.55 -7.47 7.59
CA SER A 83 -8.97 -7.58 7.23
C SER A 83 -9.81 -6.49 7.88
N GLU A 84 -9.52 -6.16 9.15
CA GLU A 84 -10.10 -5.01 9.86
C GLU A 84 -9.76 -3.70 9.16
N LEU A 85 -8.51 -3.49 8.75
CA LEU A 85 -8.09 -2.32 8.00
C LEU A 85 -8.86 -2.18 6.68
N VAL A 86 -8.93 -3.24 5.88
CA VAL A 86 -9.67 -3.24 4.59
C VAL A 86 -11.16 -3.00 4.82
N SER A 87 -11.74 -3.64 5.84
CA SER A 87 -13.15 -3.43 6.20
C SER A 87 -13.43 -1.98 6.57
N HIS A 88 -12.52 -1.35 7.33
CA HIS A 88 -12.63 0.06 7.68
C HIS A 88 -12.58 0.96 6.44
N PHE A 89 -11.67 0.70 5.49
CA PHE A 89 -11.67 1.43 4.21
C PHE A 89 -12.98 1.23 3.42
N LYS A 90 -13.55 0.01 3.44
CA LYS A 90 -14.79 -0.32 2.72
C LYS A 90 -16.02 0.42 3.21
N GLU A 91 -16.02 0.93 4.45
CA GLU A 91 -17.07 1.82 4.95
C GLU A 91 -17.17 3.13 4.14
N TYR A 92 -16.05 3.60 3.59
CA TYR A 92 -15.95 4.84 2.81
C TYR A 92 -15.75 4.59 1.31
N TYR A 93 -15.07 3.49 0.98
CA TYR A 93 -14.69 3.07 -0.36
C TYR A 93 -15.09 1.62 -0.59
N PRO A 94 -16.36 1.33 -0.95
CA PRO A 94 -16.88 -0.05 -0.99
C PRO A 94 -16.14 -1.03 -1.91
N LYS A 95 -15.36 -0.50 -2.86
CA LYS A 95 -14.53 -1.27 -3.81
C LYS A 95 -13.06 -1.36 -3.39
N ALA A 96 -12.73 -1.01 -2.14
CA ALA A 96 -11.35 -1.00 -1.70
C ALA A 96 -10.75 -2.41 -1.66
N GLU A 97 -9.57 -2.55 -2.25
CA GLU A 97 -8.81 -3.80 -2.34
C GLU A 97 -7.37 -3.54 -1.88
N MET A 98 -6.78 -4.52 -1.19
CA MET A 98 -5.38 -4.46 -0.79
C MET A 98 -4.50 -5.04 -1.89
N ILE A 99 -3.41 -4.34 -2.22
CA ILE A 99 -2.46 -4.74 -3.26
C ILE A 99 -1.02 -4.68 -2.73
N LEU A 100 -0.09 -5.20 -3.54
CA LEU A 100 1.36 -5.22 -3.23
C LEU A 100 1.67 -5.99 -1.94
N ILE A 101 0.95 -7.09 -1.70
CA ILE A 101 1.20 -7.98 -0.56
C ILE A 101 2.52 -8.71 -0.84
N PRO A 102 3.53 -8.61 0.05
CA PRO A 102 4.79 -9.32 -0.13
C PRO A 102 4.59 -10.83 -0.13
N LYS A 103 5.36 -11.55 -0.95
CA LYS A 103 5.27 -13.00 -1.02
C LYS A 103 5.67 -13.66 0.30
N GLU A 104 6.70 -13.12 0.96
CA GLU A 104 7.23 -13.60 2.23
C GLU A 104 6.16 -13.54 3.32
N TYR A 105 5.33 -12.48 3.31
CA TYR A 105 4.20 -12.34 4.23
C TYR A 105 3.18 -13.47 4.03
N LEU A 106 2.85 -13.83 2.79
CA LEU A 106 1.94 -14.94 2.51
C LEU A 106 2.53 -16.30 2.91
N ASP A 107 3.84 -16.46 2.76
CA ASP A 107 4.54 -17.69 3.15
C ASP A 107 4.59 -17.85 4.70
N GLU A 108 4.64 -16.73 5.44
CA GLU A 108 4.63 -16.69 6.91
C GLU A 108 3.23 -16.82 7.53
N HIS A 109 2.18 -16.42 6.80
CA HIS A 109 0.78 -16.43 7.26
C HIS A 109 -0.12 -17.32 6.40
N PRO A 110 -0.05 -18.66 6.56
CA PRO A 110 -0.86 -19.60 5.76
C PRO A 110 -2.37 -19.47 6.02
N ASP A 111 -2.77 -18.85 7.12
CA ASP A 111 -4.15 -18.51 7.48
C ASP A 111 -4.69 -17.28 6.74
N PHE A 112 -3.87 -16.59 5.93
CA PHE A 112 -4.30 -15.40 5.19
C PHE A 112 -5.53 -15.65 4.31
N GLY A 113 -5.64 -16.86 3.73
CA GLY A 113 -6.77 -17.28 2.91
C GLY A 113 -8.11 -17.39 3.64
N ASP A 114 -8.11 -17.42 4.97
CA ASP A 114 -9.35 -17.41 5.76
C ASP A 114 -10.01 -16.02 5.76
N PHE A 115 -9.25 -14.97 5.44
CA PHE A 115 -9.70 -13.57 5.46
C PHE A 115 -9.77 -12.93 4.07
N PHE A 116 -8.98 -13.42 3.11
CA PHE A 116 -8.82 -12.80 1.80
C PHE A 116 -8.85 -13.81 0.65
N GLU A 117 -9.38 -13.38 -0.49
CA GLU A 117 -9.16 -14.02 -1.78
C GLU A 117 -7.92 -13.38 -2.43
N ILE A 118 -6.86 -14.16 -2.65
CA ILE A 118 -5.62 -13.69 -3.28
C ILE A 118 -5.75 -13.79 -4.81
N ARG A 119 -5.32 -12.74 -5.51
CA ARG A 119 -5.21 -12.73 -6.98
C ARG A 119 -3.85 -12.21 -7.39
N GLU A 120 -3.23 -12.88 -8.36
CA GLU A 120 -1.97 -12.47 -8.96
C GLU A 120 -2.22 -11.97 -10.38
N ASP A 121 -1.54 -10.88 -10.75
CA ASP A 121 -1.49 -10.38 -12.13
C ASP A 121 -0.03 -10.27 -12.57
N ARG A 122 0.35 -11.09 -13.56
CA ARG A 122 1.73 -11.14 -14.04
C ARG A 122 2.17 -9.85 -14.70
N ASP A 123 1.25 -9.08 -15.26
CA ASP A 123 1.55 -7.81 -15.93
C ASP A 123 1.98 -6.72 -14.93
N TRP A 124 1.76 -6.95 -13.64
CA TRP A 124 2.09 -6.03 -12.54
C TRP A 124 3.36 -6.46 -11.77
N ALA A 125 3.99 -7.57 -12.15
CA ALA A 125 5.16 -8.08 -11.45
C ALA A 125 6.42 -7.27 -11.78
N ASP A 126 7.12 -6.85 -10.73
CA ASP A 126 8.41 -6.18 -10.84
C ASP A 126 9.53 -7.15 -11.24
N TYR A 127 10.50 -6.63 -12.00
CA TYR A 127 11.72 -7.34 -12.33
C TYR A 127 12.85 -6.86 -11.42
N ILE A 128 13.30 -7.74 -10.55
CA ILE A 128 14.39 -7.47 -9.62
C ILE A 128 15.67 -8.10 -10.17
N TYR A 129 16.74 -7.31 -10.24
CA TYR A 129 18.04 -7.74 -10.74
C TYR A 129 19.10 -7.57 -9.65
N SER A 130 20.05 -8.51 -9.60
CA SER A 130 21.26 -8.32 -8.81
C SER A 130 22.12 -7.22 -9.44
N ASN A 131 22.50 -6.22 -8.64
CA ASN A 131 23.43 -5.17 -9.07
C ASN A 131 24.74 -5.76 -9.60
N GLU A 132 25.26 -6.81 -8.97
CA GLU A 132 26.51 -7.48 -9.39
C GLU A 132 26.39 -8.07 -10.80
N ASN A 133 25.27 -8.72 -11.10
CA ASN A 133 25.04 -9.30 -12.43
C ASN A 133 24.82 -8.21 -13.49
N MET A 134 24.18 -7.09 -13.12
CA MET A 134 23.92 -5.99 -14.05
C MET A 134 25.18 -5.24 -14.48
N VAL A 135 26.23 -5.24 -13.65
CA VAL A 135 27.50 -4.57 -13.96
C VAL A 135 28.56 -5.49 -14.59
N THR A 136 28.42 -6.81 -14.45
CA THR A 136 29.44 -7.78 -14.90
C THR A 136 29.17 -8.44 -16.27
N LEU A 137 27.96 -8.32 -16.84
CA LEU A 137 27.50 -8.83 -18.16
C LEU A 137 28.02 -10.23 -18.56
#